data_AF-A0A950S555-F1
#
_entry.id   AF-A0A950S555-F1
#
_cell.length_a   1.000
_cell.length_b   1.000
_cell.length_c   1.000
_cell.angle_alpha   90.00
_cell.angle_beta   90.00
_cell.angle_gamma   90.00
#
_symmetry.space_group_name_H-M   'P 1'
#
loop_
_entity.id
_entity.type
_entity.pdbx_description
1 polymer ?
#
loop_
_entity_poly.entity_id
_entity_poly.type
_entity_poly.pdbx_seq_one_letter_code
_entity_poly.pdbx_strand_id
1 'polypeptide(L)'
;MKIIRPLIAAALLLVTINAIAADPTLPELFKRAKDKFASADYKGSLADFELLDRNSSQPGFATDRAKLLPVITFYRGANLAALGRKAEAKAAFVTYLGFVPNAAISSPQFPKATVDVFELARKEASSQSTTISSAFATFTTPPNWSLPPDEHWIESPVRYLLTPAQKKEYATFTSDAERASFIAAFWKQLDPTPTTEVNELRDEFERRVAFADTYFAIPKQAGRLTERGAVFTFLGPPTYVGVKDLGNEDDAVNQLRSGGGNRFAVGGPSLQRQGAIGQRESWYYRPGRIPAGVPYPEVRFDFITKEGYGTSVMQKDSEPVTTLGVATDAVRRTLKLN
;
A
#
# COMPACT_ATOMS: atom_id res chain seq x y z
N MET A 1 -85.38 4.43 -47.58
CA MET A 1 -84.20 3.74 -48.16
C MET A 1 -82.94 4.40 -47.62
N LYS A 2 -81.94 3.61 -47.25
CA LYS A 2 -80.62 3.92 -46.64
C LYS A 2 -80.51 3.71 -45.12
N ILE A 3 -79.90 2.57 -44.82
CA ILE A 3 -79.28 2.12 -43.58
C ILE A 3 -78.06 3.03 -43.30
N ILE A 4 -77.93 3.56 -42.08
CA ILE A 4 -76.64 4.06 -41.57
C ILE A 4 -76.45 3.53 -40.14
N ARG A 5 -75.33 2.82 -39.95
CA ARG A 5 -74.92 2.04 -38.78
C ARG A 5 -74.51 2.95 -37.61
N PRO A 6 -74.67 2.52 -36.34
CA PRO A 6 -74.10 3.25 -35.21
C PRO A 6 -72.58 3.06 -35.18
N LEU A 7 -71.84 4.18 -35.22
CA LEU A 7 -70.41 4.24 -34.99
C LEU A 7 -70.14 4.02 -33.50
N ILE A 8 -69.53 2.88 -33.18
CA ILE A 8 -68.95 2.60 -31.86
C ILE A 8 -67.73 3.51 -31.71
N ALA A 9 -67.83 4.50 -30.82
CA ALA A 9 -66.70 5.32 -30.42
C ALA A 9 -65.75 4.47 -29.56
N ALA A 10 -64.62 4.05 -30.15
CA ALA A 10 -63.53 3.42 -29.41
C ALA A 10 -62.79 4.51 -28.61
N ALA A 11 -62.90 4.46 -27.28
CA ALA A 11 -62.09 5.26 -26.38
C ALA A 11 -60.63 4.76 -26.44
N LEU A 12 -59.74 5.56 -27.01
CA LEU A 12 -58.30 5.31 -27.01
C LEU A 12 -57.77 5.63 -25.60
N LEU A 13 -57.58 4.61 -24.77
CA LEU A 13 -56.87 4.72 -23.51
C LEU A 13 -55.36 4.84 -23.81
N LEU A 14 -54.82 6.05 -23.76
CA LEU A 14 -53.37 6.26 -23.81
C LEU A 14 -52.75 5.71 -22.51
N VAL A 15 -52.25 4.48 -22.57
CA VAL A 15 -51.34 3.96 -21.54
C VAL A 15 -49.96 4.51 -21.85
N THR A 16 -49.55 5.56 -21.15
CA THR A 16 -48.13 5.97 -21.14
C THR A 16 -47.34 4.91 -20.37
N ILE A 17 -46.67 4.03 -21.10
CA ILE A 17 -45.66 3.15 -20.53
C ILE A 17 -44.48 4.07 -20.16
N ASN A 18 -44.37 4.42 -18.88
CA ASN A 18 -43.10 4.91 -18.36
C ASN A 18 -42.12 3.73 -18.42
N ALA A 19 -41.24 3.75 -19.42
CA ALA A 19 -40.05 2.90 -19.41
C ALA A 19 -39.23 3.29 -18.18
N ILE A 20 -39.30 2.50 -17.11
CA ILE A 20 -38.38 2.62 -15.99
C ILE A 20 -37.03 2.17 -16.53
N ALA A 21 -36.16 3.13 -16.87
CA ALA A 21 -34.77 2.82 -17.15
C ALA A 21 -34.21 2.11 -15.90
N ALA A 22 -33.64 0.92 -16.09
CA ALA A 22 -32.97 0.22 -15.00
C ALA A 22 -31.91 1.14 -14.38
N ASP A 23 -31.80 1.15 -13.06
CA ASP A 23 -30.76 1.92 -12.39
C ASP A 23 -29.37 1.46 -12.87
N PRO A 24 -28.45 2.39 -13.17
CA PRO A 24 -27.14 2.04 -13.68
C PRO A 24 -26.36 1.19 -12.67
N THR A 25 -25.70 0.15 -13.16
CA THR A 25 -24.86 -0.75 -12.35
C THR A 25 -23.61 -0.02 -11.81
N LEU A 26 -22.95 -0.57 -10.79
CA LEU A 26 -21.72 0.04 -10.22
C LEU A 26 -20.62 0.25 -11.29
N PRO A 27 -20.34 -0.71 -12.20
CA PRO A 27 -19.34 -0.50 -13.27
C PRO A 27 -19.75 0.59 -14.26
N GLU A 28 -21.04 0.68 -14.62
CA GLU A 28 -21.55 1.71 -15.52
C GLU A 28 -21.44 3.10 -14.89
N LEU A 29 -21.81 3.23 -13.61
CA LEU A 29 -21.64 4.46 -12.84
C LEU A 29 -20.18 4.89 -12.77
N PHE A 30 -19.28 3.95 -12.46
CA PHE A 30 -17.85 4.23 -12.39
C PHE A 30 -17.29 4.71 -13.73
N LYS A 31 -17.63 4.02 -14.83
CA LYS A 31 -17.20 4.42 -16.18
C LYS A 31 -17.72 5.81 -16.53
N ARG A 32 -19.02 6.05 -16.33
CA ARG A 32 -19.65 7.35 -16.61
C ARG A 32 -19.03 8.49 -15.80
N ALA A 33 -18.74 8.26 -14.52
CA ALA A 33 -18.11 9.24 -13.66
C ALA A 33 -16.70 9.61 -14.14
N LYS A 34 -15.91 8.63 -14.60
CA LYS A 34 -14.57 8.85 -15.18
C LYS A 34 -14.62 9.58 -16.51
N ASP A 35 -15.56 9.21 -17.38
CA ASP A 35 -15.73 9.86 -18.69
C ASP A 35 -16.07 11.35 -18.50
N LYS A 36 -16.96 11.66 -17.55
CA LYS A 36 -17.29 13.06 -17.18
C LYS A 36 -16.10 13.82 -16.59
N PHE A 37 -15.27 13.16 -15.77
CA PHE A 37 -14.05 13.79 -15.25
C PHE A 37 -13.10 14.16 -16.38
N ALA A 38 -12.90 13.24 -17.33
CA ALA A 38 -12.03 13.44 -18.48
C ALA A 38 -12.54 14.54 -19.42
N SER A 39 -13.86 14.72 -19.53
CA SER A 39 -14.48 15.82 -20.29
C SER A 39 -14.63 17.12 -19.49
N ALA A 40 -13.98 17.24 -18.33
CA ALA A 40 -14.06 18.39 -17.43
C ALA A 40 -15.47 18.73 -16.89
N ASP A 41 -16.42 17.80 -16.98
CA ASP A 41 -17.70 17.87 -16.26
C ASP A 41 -17.50 17.40 -14.81
N TYR A 42 -16.78 18.22 -14.03
CA TYR A 42 -16.43 17.86 -12.65
C TYR A 42 -17.66 17.79 -11.73
N LYS A 43 -18.69 18.59 -12.02
CA LYS A 43 -19.94 18.57 -11.25
C LYS A 43 -20.72 17.28 -11.50
N GLY A 44 -20.88 16.87 -12.76
CA GLY A 44 -21.55 15.62 -13.11
C GLY A 44 -20.74 14.39 -12.71
N SER A 45 -19.40 14.44 -12.81
CA SER A 45 -18.51 13.38 -12.31
C SER A 45 -18.65 13.19 -10.80
N LEU A 46 -18.61 14.29 -10.03
CA LEU A 46 -18.79 14.24 -8.58
C LEU A 46 -20.13 13.60 -8.19
N ALA A 47 -21.22 14.00 -8.84
CA ALA A 47 -22.54 13.45 -8.58
C ALA A 47 -22.62 11.93 -8.85
N ASP A 48 -21.97 11.46 -9.92
CA ASP A 48 -21.91 10.04 -10.24
C ASP A 48 -21.06 9.25 -9.24
N PHE A 49 -19.94 9.81 -8.76
CA PHE A 49 -19.13 9.18 -7.71
C PHE A 49 -19.85 9.14 -6.36
N GLU A 50 -20.65 10.15 -6.02
CA GLU A 50 -21.48 10.14 -4.81
C GLU A 50 -22.63 9.11 -4.91
N LEU A 51 -23.21 8.95 -6.09
CA LEU A 51 -24.19 7.90 -6.34
C LEU A 51 -23.53 6.51 -6.27
N LEU A 52 -22.33 6.34 -6.83
CA LEU A 52 -21.56 5.11 -6.73
C LEU A 52 -21.21 4.76 -5.27
N ASP A 53 -20.84 5.75 -4.46
CA ASP A 53 -20.59 5.55 -3.02
C ASP A 53 -21.85 5.07 -2.30
N ARG A 54 -23.00 5.73 -2.52
CA ARG A 54 -24.28 5.30 -1.93
C ARG A 54 -24.67 3.89 -2.37
N ASN A 55 -24.59 3.58 -3.65
CA ASN A 55 -25.02 2.28 -4.17
C ASN A 55 -24.09 1.15 -3.69
N SER A 56 -22.77 1.39 -3.67
CA SER A 56 -21.82 0.40 -3.13
C SER A 56 -21.93 0.22 -1.61
N SER A 57 -22.53 1.17 -0.88
CA SER A 57 -22.75 1.05 0.57
C SER A 57 -23.91 0.12 0.96
N GLN A 58 -24.71 -0.34 -0.01
CA GLN A 58 -25.84 -1.21 0.28
C GLN A 58 -25.41 -2.64 0.67
N PRO A 59 -26.21 -3.36 1.48
CA PRO A 59 -25.96 -4.76 1.79
C PRO A 59 -25.77 -5.61 0.53
N GLY A 60 -24.78 -6.49 0.53
CA GLY A 60 -24.44 -7.34 -0.61
C GLY A 60 -23.27 -6.85 -1.48
N PHE A 61 -22.87 -5.58 -1.36
CA PHE A 61 -21.76 -5.00 -2.15
C PHE A 61 -20.48 -4.77 -1.34
N ALA A 62 -20.35 -5.34 -0.14
CA ALA A 62 -19.22 -5.08 0.77
C ALA A 62 -17.85 -5.32 0.11
N THR A 63 -17.70 -6.43 -0.64
CA THR A 63 -16.46 -6.78 -1.34
C THR A 63 -16.13 -5.78 -2.45
N ASP A 64 -17.12 -5.35 -3.23
CA ASP A 64 -16.93 -4.39 -4.31
C ASP A 64 -16.67 -2.98 -3.75
N ARG A 65 -17.36 -2.61 -2.68
CA ARG A 65 -17.15 -1.36 -1.95
C ARG A 65 -15.71 -1.22 -1.47
N ALA A 66 -15.14 -2.27 -0.88
CA ALA A 66 -13.76 -2.23 -0.41
C ALA A 66 -12.77 -1.88 -1.54
N LYS A 67 -13.01 -2.37 -2.76
CA LYS A 67 -12.21 -2.06 -3.95
C LYS A 67 -12.48 -0.65 -4.50
N LEU A 68 -13.72 -0.19 -4.41
CA LEU A 68 -14.17 1.09 -4.97
C LEU A 68 -13.86 2.30 -4.06
N LEU A 69 -13.83 2.11 -2.75
CA LEU A 69 -13.74 3.21 -1.79
C LEU A 69 -12.49 4.10 -1.97
N PRO A 70 -11.28 3.55 -2.21
CA PRO A 70 -10.10 4.39 -2.45
C PRO A 70 -10.27 5.26 -3.70
N VAL A 71 -10.77 4.69 -4.80
CA VAL A 71 -10.92 5.42 -6.07
C VAL A 71 -12.06 6.44 -6.02
N ILE A 72 -13.19 6.12 -5.36
CA ILE A 72 -14.28 7.08 -5.09
C ILE A 72 -13.73 8.27 -4.30
N THR A 73 -12.98 8.00 -3.22
CA THR A 73 -12.43 9.04 -2.35
C THR A 73 -11.44 9.95 -3.10
N PHE A 74 -10.56 9.36 -3.91
CA PHE A 74 -9.65 10.11 -4.77
C PHE A 74 -10.39 11.04 -5.75
N TYR A 75 -11.33 10.50 -6.53
CA TYR A 75 -12.04 11.32 -7.52
C TYR A 75 -13.00 12.32 -6.89
N ARG A 76 -13.50 12.07 -5.67
CA ARG A 76 -14.21 13.09 -4.87
C ARG A 76 -13.30 14.29 -4.62
N GLY A 77 -12.09 14.05 -4.10
CA GLY A 77 -11.08 15.10 -3.89
C GLY A 77 -10.71 15.82 -5.20
N ALA A 78 -10.50 15.07 -6.27
CA ALA A 78 -10.11 15.62 -7.56
C ALA A 78 -11.17 16.54 -8.16
N ASN A 79 -12.43 16.11 -8.16
CA ASN A 79 -13.57 16.91 -8.62
C ASN A 79 -13.77 18.16 -7.76
N LEU A 80 -13.75 18.03 -6.43
CA LEU A 80 -13.89 19.16 -5.51
C LEU A 80 -12.79 20.20 -5.71
N ALA A 81 -11.54 19.77 -5.92
CA ALA A 81 -10.42 20.66 -6.17
C ALA A 81 -10.59 21.42 -7.49
N ALA A 82 -11.00 20.72 -8.56
CA ALA A 82 -11.27 21.32 -9.86
C ALA A 82 -12.44 22.32 -9.81
N LEU A 83 -13.43 22.09 -8.93
CA LEU A 83 -14.55 23.00 -8.65
C LEU A 83 -14.19 24.14 -7.68
N GLY A 84 -12.93 24.26 -7.24
CA GLY A 84 -12.48 25.31 -6.32
C GLY A 84 -12.82 25.08 -4.84
N ARG A 85 -13.42 23.94 -4.48
CA ARG A 85 -13.80 23.56 -3.10
C ARG A 85 -12.59 22.99 -2.34
N LYS A 86 -11.55 23.82 -2.17
CA LYS A 86 -10.22 23.41 -1.71
C LYS A 86 -10.21 22.71 -0.35
N ALA A 87 -10.98 23.19 0.63
CA ALA A 87 -11.01 22.61 1.98
C ALA A 87 -11.57 21.18 1.98
N GLU A 88 -12.70 20.98 1.30
CA GLU A 88 -13.36 19.68 1.18
C GLU A 88 -12.54 18.71 0.33
N ALA A 89 -11.92 19.22 -0.74
CA ALA A 89 -11.00 18.46 -1.56
C ALA A 89 -9.79 17.95 -0.77
N LYS A 90 -9.18 18.82 0.05
CA LYS A 90 -8.06 18.47 0.92
C LYS A 90 -8.45 17.39 1.92
N ALA A 91 -9.61 17.53 2.58
CA ALA A 91 -10.13 16.52 3.50
C ALA A 91 -10.34 15.15 2.81
N ALA A 92 -10.94 15.14 1.63
CA ALA A 92 -11.09 13.91 0.84
C ALA A 92 -9.73 13.29 0.48
N PHE A 93 -8.74 14.11 0.11
CA PHE A 93 -7.40 13.60 -0.19
C PHE A 93 -6.65 13.08 1.04
N VAL A 94 -6.80 13.69 2.21
CA VAL A 94 -6.24 13.15 3.46
C VAL A 94 -6.82 11.76 3.74
N THR A 95 -8.15 11.59 3.59
CA THR A 95 -8.78 10.26 3.71
C THR A 95 -8.26 9.28 2.66
N TYR A 96 -8.10 9.72 1.40
CA TYR A 96 -7.54 8.89 0.33
C TYR A 96 -6.11 8.41 0.65
N LEU A 97 -5.27 9.31 1.18
CA LEU A 97 -3.90 8.99 1.58
C LEU A 97 -3.86 8.02 2.77
N GLY A 98 -4.92 7.92 3.57
CA GLY A 98 -5.08 6.84 4.55
C GLY A 98 -5.18 5.45 3.90
N PHE A 99 -5.76 5.35 2.70
CA PHE A 99 -5.81 4.11 1.91
C PHE A 99 -4.56 3.89 1.07
N VAL A 100 -3.95 4.96 0.55
CA VAL A 100 -2.78 4.91 -0.35
C VAL A 100 -1.73 5.96 0.07
N PRO A 101 -0.94 5.71 1.13
CA PRO A 101 -0.06 6.72 1.75
C PRO A 101 1.02 7.30 0.85
N ASN A 102 1.47 6.52 -0.14
CA ASN A 102 2.55 6.90 -1.06
C ASN A 102 2.03 7.37 -2.43
N ALA A 103 0.74 7.68 -2.54
CA ALA A 103 0.17 8.14 -3.81
C ALA A 103 0.79 9.48 -4.24
N ALA A 104 1.02 9.62 -5.54
CA ALA A 104 1.47 10.84 -6.19
C ALA A 104 0.65 11.07 -7.46
N ILE A 105 0.37 12.33 -7.78
CA ILE A 105 -0.31 12.73 -9.00
C ILE A 105 0.44 13.88 -9.66
N SER A 106 0.31 14.01 -10.98
CA SER A 106 1.01 15.02 -11.75
C SER A 106 0.10 15.71 -12.77
N SER A 107 0.54 16.89 -13.21
CA SER A 107 0.00 17.60 -14.37
C SER A 107 0.79 17.15 -15.62
N PRO A 108 0.17 17.01 -16.81
CA PRO A 108 -1.19 17.41 -17.16
C PRO A 108 -2.26 16.33 -16.93
N GLN A 109 -1.90 15.16 -16.38
CA GLN A 109 -2.86 14.07 -16.16
C GLN A 109 -4.04 14.49 -15.28
N PHE A 110 -3.78 15.35 -14.29
CA PHE A 110 -4.81 16.00 -13.49
C PHE A 110 -4.71 17.52 -13.58
N PRO A 111 -5.83 18.25 -13.40
CA PRO A 111 -5.81 19.71 -13.37
C PRO A 111 -4.82 20.25 -12.33
N LYS A 112 -4.15 21.36 -12.63
CA LYS A 112 -3.19 21.98 -11.69
C LYS A 112 -3.81 22.24 -10.31
N ALA A 113 -5.06 22.71 -10.26
CA ALA A 113 -5.77 22.93 -8.99
C ALA A 113 -5.91 21.64 -8.17
N THR A 114 -6.10 20.50 -8.82
CA THR A 114 -6.14 19.18 -8.19
C THR A 114 -4.79 18.78 -7.63
N VAL A 115 -3.73 18.92 -8.42
CA VAL A 115 -2.35 18.61 -7.99
C VAL A 115 -1.94 19.47 -6.80
N ASP A 116 -2.20 20.78 -6.86
CA ASP A 116 -1.82 21.71 -5.79
C ASP A 116 -2.52 21.36 -4.46
N VAL A 117 -3.81 21.00 -4.48
CA VAL A 117 -4.55 20.61 -3.26
C VAL A 117 -4.13 19.23 -2.76
N PHE A 118 -3.85 18.29 -3.67
CA PHE A 118 -3.34 16.96 -3.31
C PHE A 118 -2.00 17.05 -2.57
N GLU A 119 -1.08 17.89 -3.04
CA GLU A 119 0.20 18.10 -2.37
C GLU A 119 0.05 18.72 -0.97
N LEU A 120 -0.91 19.63 -0.78
CA LEU A 120 -1.24 20.15 0.55
C LEU A 120 -1.79 19.05 1.46
N ALA A 121 -2.67 18.19 0.96
CA ALA A 121 -3.20 17.05 1.70
C ALA A 121 -2.11 16.04 2.04
N ARG A 122 -1.16 15.79 1.11
CA ARG A 122 0.00 14.92 1.33
C ARG A 122 0.91 15.45 2.43
N LYS A 123 1.17 16.76 2.44
CA LYS A 123 1.92 17.42 3.51
C LYS A 123 1.20 17.39 4.85
N GLU A 124 -0.13 17.50 4.84
CA GLU A 124 -0.94 17.41 6.05
C GLU A 124 -0.96 15.98 6.59
N ALA A 125 -1.21 14.99 5.74
CA ALA A 125 -1.16 13.57 6.09
C ALA A 125 0.24 13.14 6.55
N SER A 126 1.31 13.73 5.98
CA SER A 126 2.67 13.48 6.46
C SER A 126 2.99 14.20 7.78
N SER A 127 2.38 15.36 8.04
CA SER A 127 2.49 16.06 9.33
C SER A 127 1.64 15.43 10.44
N GLN A 128 0.54 14.78 10.06
CA GLN A 128 -0.30 13.92 10.90
C GLN A 128 0.13 12.46 10.81
N SER A 129 1.32 12.16 10.27
CA SER A 129 1.76 10.80 9.98
C SER A 129 1.72 9.98 11.25
N THR A 130 0.71 9.13 11.33
CA THR A 130 0.70 7.95 12.17
C THR A 130 2.00 7.23 11.86
N THR A 131 2.99 7.35 12.74
CA THR A 131 4.29 6.69 12.54
C THR A 131 4.04 5.21 12.21
N ILE A 132 4.94 4.57 11.46
CA ILE A 132 4.82 3.12 11.19
C ILE A 132 4.56 2.35 12.51
N SER A 133 5.15 2.81 13.62
CA SER A 133 4.90 2.29 14.98
C SER A 133 3.44 2.46 15.44
N SER A 134 2.89 3.67 15.34
CA SER A 134 1.50 3.96 15.70
C SER A 134 0.51 3.19 14.81
N ALA A 135 0.79 3.08 13.51
CA ALA A 135 -0.07 2.38 12.57
C ALA A 135 -0.10 0.87 12.87
N PHE A 136 1.08 0.30 13.18
CA PHE A 136 1.19 -1.09 13.58
C PHE A 136 0.55 -1.37 14.94
N ALA A 137 0.64 -0.44 15.91
CA ALA A 137 0.06 -0.61 17.24
C ALA A 137 -1.46 -0.82 17.17
N THR A 138 -2.16 -0.10 16.29
CA THR A 138 -3.62 -0.24 16.09
C THR A 138 -3.99 -1.27 15.02
N PHE A 139 -3.03 -1.79 14.26
CA PHE A 139 -3.30 -2.76 13.20
C PHE A 139 -3.80 -4.08 13.78
N THR A 140 -4.83 -4.65 13.18
CA THR A 140 -5.27 -6.01 13.48
C THR A 140 -5.23 -6.80 12.19
N THR A 141 -4.72 -8.02 12.24
CA THR A 141 -4.71 -8.94 11.11
C THR A 141 -6.14 -9.10 10.58
N PRO A 142 -6.40 -8.95 9.26
CA PRO A 142 -7.73 -9.13 8.72
C PRO A 142 -8.29 -10.53 9.05
N PRO A 143 -9.60 -10.68 9.31
CA PRO A 143 -10.20 -11.98 9.54
C PRO A 143 -9.90 -12.93 8.37
N ASN A 144 -9.50 -14.17 8.68
CA ASN A 144 -9.10 -15.21 7.71
C ASN A 144 -7.84 -14.89 6.88
N TRP A 145 -7.04 -13.88 7.27
CA TRP A 145 -5.73 -13.70 6.65
C TRP A 145 -4.77 -14.80 7.14
N SER A 146 -4.13 -15.48 6.20
CA SER A 146 -3.01 -16.37 6.48
C SER A 146 -2.02 -16.33 5.33
N LEU A 147 -0.79 -16.74 5.60
CA LEU A 147 0.13 -17.12 4.54
C LEU A 147 -0.42 -18.36 3.82
N PRO A 148 -0.60 -18.34 2.47
CA PRO A 148 -1.08 -19.50 1.75
C PRO A 148 -0.12 -20.70 1.91
N PRO A 149 -0.62 -21.92 2.15
CA PRO A 149 0.20 -23.12 2.27
C PRO A 149 0.53 -23.71 0.88
N ASP A 150 0.97 -22.87 -0.06
CA ASP A 150 1.30 -23.26 -1.45
C ASP A 150 2.82 -23.41 -1.66
N GLU A 151 3.26 -23.69 -2.88
CA GLU A 151 4.70 -23.75 -3.22
C GLU A 151 5.47 -22.46 -2.91
N HIS A 152 4.80 -21.31 -2.90
CA HIS A 152 5.43 -20.00 -2.67
C HIS A 152 5.50 -19.62 -1.19
N TRP A 153 4.95 -20.43 -0.28
CA TRP A 153 5.09 -20.21 1.16
C TRP A 153 6.56 -20.05 1.59
N ILE A 154 7.46 -20.86 1.01
CA ILE A 154 8.91 -20.80 1.26
C ILE A 154 9.61 -19.62 0.58
N GLU A 155 8.92 -18.86 -0.26
CA GLU A 155 9.41 -17.61 -0.85
C GLU A 155 9.01 -16.38 -0.02
N SER A 156 8.03 -16.53 0.86
CA SER A 156 7.62 -15.51 1.83
C SER A 156 8.74 -15.18 2.83
N PRO A 157 8.56 -14.19 3.73
CA PRO A 157 9.53 -13.93 4.79
C PRO A 157 9.91 -15.17 5.63
N VAL A 158 9.09 -16.22 5.67
CA VAL A 158 9.43 -17.47 6.38
C VAL A 158 10.71 -18.11 5.85
N ARG A 159 11.12 -17.82 4.60
CA ARG A 159 12.39 -18.26 4.01
C ARG A 159 13.63 -17.95 4.84
N TYR A 160 13.58 -16.91 5.68
CA TYR A 160 14.69 -16.58 6.55
C TYR A 160 14.68 -17.42 7.82
N LEU A 161 13.53 -17.92 8.26
CA LEU A 161 13.44 -18.81 9.42
C LEU A 161 13.80 -20.26 9.06
N LEU A 162 13.54 -20.69 7.83
CA LEU A 162 13.80 -22.05 7.37
C LEU A 162 15.29 -22.37 7.23
N THR A 163 15.68 -23.57 7.65
CA THR A 163 16.98 -24.17 7.33
C THR A 163 17.06 -24.60 5.87
N PRO A 164 18.27 -24.76 5.29
CA PRO A 164 18.41 -25.29 3.93
C PRO A 164 17.76 -26.67 3.73
N ALA A 165 17.82 -27.54 4.74
CA ALA A 165 17.19 -28.87 4.70
C ALA A 165 15.66 -28.77 4.64
N GLN A 166 15.07 -27.94 5.50
CA GLN A 166 13.62 -27.67 5.51
C GLN A 166 13.12 -27.09 4.19
N LYS A 167 13.87 -26.16 3.58
CA LYS A 167 13.52 -25.64 2.25
C LYS A 167 13.52 -26.73 1.18
N LYS A 168 14.53 -27.59 1.20
CA LYS A 168 14.66 -28.70 0.26
C LYS A 168 13.52 -29.71 0.45
N GLU A 169 13.19 -30.04 1.70
CA GLU A 169 12.07 -30.91 2.04
C GLU A 169 10.74 -30.34 1.56
N TYR A 170 10.44 -29.07 1.88
CA TYR A 170 9.20 -28.42 1.46
C TYR A 170 9.03 -28.40 -0.06
N ALA A 171 10.12 -28.18 -0.80
CA ALA A 171 10.10 -28.19 -2.26
C ALA A 171 9.77 -29.56 -2.88
N THR A 172 9.83 -30.66 -2.11
CA THR A 172 9.43 -31.99 -2.59
C THR A 172 7.93 -32.27 -2.45
N PHE A 173 7.21 -31.49 -1.65
CA PHE A 173 5.78 -31.70 -1.42
C PHE A 173 4.95 -31.34 -2.63
N THR A 174 4.04 -32.24 -2.99
CA THR A 174 3.19 -32.12 -4.18
C THR A 174 1.74 -31.84 -3.84
N SER A 175 1.34 -32.02 -2.57
CA SER A 175 -0.02 -31.78 -2.11
C SER A 175 -0.09 -30.67 -1.04
N ASP A 176 -1.21 -29.95 -1.04
CA ASP A 176 -1.47 -28.92 -0.03
C ASP A 176 -1.59 -29.51 1.39
N ALA A 177 -1.96 -30.78 1.51
CA ALA A 177 -2.02 -31.49 2.80
C ALA A 177 -0.62 -31.71 3.40
N GLU A 178 0.36 -32.11 2.59
CA GLU A 178 1.76 -32.24 3.02
C GLU A 178 2.34 -30.89 3.45
N ARG A 179 2.10 -29.85 2.64
CA ARG A 179 2.52 -28.47 2.93
C ARG A 179 1.90 -27.95 4.22
N ALA A 180 0.59 -28.10 4.39
CA ALA A 180 -0.11 -27.68 5.61
C ALA A 180 0.41 -28.41 6.86
N SER A 181 0.65 -29.72 6.76
CA SER A 181 1.21 -30.53 7.85
C SER A 181 2.61 -30.05 8.24
N PHE A 182 3.47 -29.82 7.25
CA PHE A 182 4.80 -29.26 7.49
C PHE A 182 4.75 -27.89 8.14
N ILE A 183 3.91 -26.97 7.64
CA ILE A 183 3.77 -25.62 8.17
C ILE A 183 3.30 -25.65 9.63
N ALA A 184 2.33 -26.51 9.94
CA ALA A 184 1.84 -26.70 11.30
C ALA A 184 2.96 -27.22 12.24
N ALA A 185 3.71 -28.23 11.81
CA ALA A 185 4.84 -28.76 12.58
C ALA A 185 5.96 -27.73 12.76
N PHE A 186 6.28 -26.98 11.70
CA PHE A 186 7.29 -25.91 11.71
C PHE A 186 6.96 -24.83 12.73
N TRP A 187 5.72 -24.31 12.72
CA TRP A 187 5.33 -23.31 13.70
C TRP A 187 5.27 -23.89 15.11
N LYS A 188 4.76 -25.12 15.28
CA LYS A 188 4.75 -25.78 16.60
C LYS A 188 6.15 -25.90 17.23
N GLN A 189 7.20 -26.11 16.44
CA GLN A 189 8.58 -26.13 16.93
C GLN A 189 9.10 -24.75 17.35
N LEU A 190 8.52 -23.68 16.80
CA LEU A 190 8.87 -22.30 17.07
C LEU A 190 8.03 -21.66 18.18
N ASP A 191 7.07 -22.39 18.72
CA ASP A 191 6.17 -21.90 19.76
C ASP A 191 6.95 -21.57 21.04
N PRO A 192 7.03 -20.30 21.47
CA PRO A 192 7.71 -19.92 22.70
C PRO A 192 6.98 -20.43 23.94
N THR A 193 5.67 -20.69 23.83
CA THR A 193 4.78 -20.97 24.95
C THR A 193 3.83 -22.11 24.58
N PRO A 194 4.35 -23.34 24.36
CA PRO A 194 3.56 -24.48 23.85
C PRO A 194 2.48 -24.98 24.82
N THR A 195 2.37 -24.39 26.02
CA THR A 195 1.30 -24.63 26.99
C THR A 195 0.05 -23.79 26.71
N THR A 196 0.11 -22.80 25.81
CA THR A 196 -1.05 -22.04 25.32
C THR A 196 -1.58 -22.67 24.03
N GLU A 197 -2.83 -22.39 23.68
CA GLU A 197 -3.42 -22.86 22.43
C GLU A 197 -2.92 -22.07 21.20
N VAL A 198 -2.27 -20.93 21.43
CA VAL A 198 -1.91 -19.95 20.42
C VAL A 198 -0.40 -19.82 20.35
N ASN A 199 0.16 -19.88 19.15
CA ASN A 199 1.58 -19.65 18.95
C ASN A 199 1.84 -18.14 18.78
N GLU A 200 2.29 -17.49 19.85
CA GLU A 200 2.45 -16.03 19.89
C GLU A 200 3.50 -15.52 18.90
N LEU A 201 4.53 -16.33 18.61
CA LEU A 201 5.53 -15.99 17.60
C LEU A 201 4.90 -15.99 16.20
N ARG A 202 4.12 -17.03 15.88
CA ARG A 202 3.42 -17.13 14.60
C ARG A 202 2.45 -15.97 14.43
N ASP A 203 1.64 -15.67 15.45
CA ASP A 203 0.64 -14.61 15.41
C ASP A 203 1.28 -13.24 15.16
N GLU A 204 2.33 -12.89 15.90
CA GLU A 204 3.05 -11.63 15.70
C GLU A 204 3.76 -11.59 14.34
N PHE A 205 4.35 -12.71 13.90
CA PHE A 205 4.98 -12.80 12.58
C PHE A 205 3.95 -12.59 11.46
N GLU A 206 2.84 -13.32 11.50
CA GLU A 206 1.74 -13.23 10.53
C GLU A 206 1.12 -11.82 10.54
N ARG A 207 0.92 -11.21 11.72
CA ARG A 207 0.48 -9.81 11.86
C ARG A 207 1.43 -8.83 11.17
N ARG A 208 2.75 -9.01 11.32
CA ARG A 208 3.74 -8.16 10.64
C ARG A 208 3.76 -8.35 9.13
N VAL A 209 3.59 -9.59 8.66
CA VAL A 209 3.51 -9.89 7.23
C VAL A 209 2.25 -9.27 6.62
N ALA A 210 1.09 -9.38 7.29
CA ALA A 210 -0.15 -8.76 6.87
C ALA A 210 -0.05 -7.22 6.83
N PHE A 211 0.60 -6.63 7.84
CA PHE A 211 0.92 -5.21 7.84
C PHE A 211 1.82 -4.85 6.66
N ALA A 212 2.88 -5.63 6.42
CA ALA A 212 3.79 -5.37 5.31
C ALA A 212 3.06 -5.38 3.97
N ASP A 213 2.18 -6.36 3.71
CA ASP A 213 1.36 -6.39 2.49
C ASP A 213 0.44 -5.19 2.34
N THR A 214 -0.06 -4.66 3.46
CA THR A 214 -0.97 -3.51 3.46
C THR A 214 -0.22 -2.20 3.21
N TYR A 215 0.93 -2.00 3.86
CA TYR A 215 1.60 -0.70 3.92
C TYR A 215 2.84 -0.58 3.01
N PHE A 216 3.45 -1.70 2.60
CA PHE A 216 4.71 -1.72 1.85
C PHE A 216 4.60 -2.35 0.47
N ALA A 217 3.40 -2.71 0.00
CA ALA A 217 3.23 -3.19 -1.36
C ALA A 217 3.66 -2.15 -2.40
N ILE A 218 4.25 -2.63 -3.49
CA ILE A 218 4.64 -1.83 -4.65
C ILE A 218 4.00 -2.45 -5.91
N PRO A 219 3.95 -1.75 -7.05
CA PRO A 219 3.33 -2.29 -8.25
C PRO A 219 3.89 -3.67 -8.61
N LYS A 220 2.99 -4.66 -8.73
CA LYS A 220 3.30 -6.07 -9.07
C LYS A 220 4.09 -6.86 -8.01
N GLN A 221 4.27 -6.35 -6.79
CA GLN A 221 4.97 -7.06 -5.72
C GLN A 221 4.29 -6.86 -4.37
N ALA A 222 3.92 -7.97 -3.73
CA ALA A 222 3.34 -7.96 -2.40
C ALA A 222 4.31 -7.35 -1.38
N GLY A 223 3.79 -6.62 -0.40
CA GLY A 223 4.61 -5.89 0.56
C GLY A 223 5.52 -6.80 1.37
N ARG A 224 5.08 -8.01 1.72
CA ARG A 224 5.92 -9.05 2.36
C ARG A 224 7.17 -9.43 1.57
N LEU A 225 7.16 -9.23 0.26
CA LEU A 225 8.29 -9.56 -0.63
C LEU A 225 9.22 -8.37 -0.86
N THR A 226 8.89 -7.17 -0.39
CA THR A 226 9.73 -5.98 -0.53
C THR A 226 10.82 -5.92 0.54
N GLU A 227 11.85 -5.11 0.31
CA GLU A 227 12.94 -4.95 1.30
C GLU A 227 12.45 -4.25 2.57
N ARG A 228 11.51 -3.28 2.47
CA ARG A 228 10.82 -2.72 3.65
C ARG A 228 10.03 -3.77 4.41
N GLY A 229 9.29 -4.62 3.70
CA GLY A 229 8.55 -5.73 4.30
C GLY A 229 9.46 -6.73 5.01
N ALA A 230 10.61 -7.06 4.44
CA ALA A 230 11.60 -7.94 5.06
C ALA A 230 12.13 -7.33 6.37
N VAL A 231 12.61 -6.08 6.34
CA VAL A 231 13.10 -5.38 7.55
C VAL A 231 12.01 -5.31 8.63
N PHE A 232 10.80 -4.91 8.25
CA PHE A 232 9.68 -4.80 9.18
C PHE A 232 9.26 -6.15 9.78
N THR A 233 9.27 -7.23 9.00
CA THR A 233 8.88 -8.55 9.51
C THR A 233 9.79 -8.99 10.66
N PHE A 234 11.10 -8.81 10.52
CA PHE A 234 12.07 -9.28 11.53
C PHE A 234 12.30 -8.30 12.68
N LEU A 235 12.30 -6.99 12.41
CA LEU A 235 12.60 -5.98 13.43
C LEU A 235 11.34 -5.33 14.01
N GLY A 236 10.18 -5.53 13.39
CA GLY A 236 8.95 -4.83 13.75
C GLY A 236 9.03 -3.33 13.41
N PRO A 237 8.19 -2.51 14.05
CA PRO A 237 8.13 -1.09 13.75
C PRO A 237 9.43 -0.37 14.14
N PRO A 238 9.93 0.54 13.28
CA PRO A 238 11.06 1.38 13.63
C PRO A 238 10.71 2.34 14.77
N THR A 239 11.73 2.81 15.47
CA THR A 239 11.58 3.85 16.51
C THR A 239 11.23 5.19 15.89
N TYR A 240 11.85 5.50 14.75
CA TYR A 240 11.65 6.73 14.01
C TYR A 240 11.85 6.50 12.52
N VAL A 241 11.11 7.26 11.70
CA VAL A 241 11.26 7.28 10.25
C VAL A 241 11.57 8.71 9.82
N GLY A 242 12.72 8.89 9.17
CA GLY A 242 13.07 10.14 8.51
C GLY A 242 12.83 10.02 7.01
N VAL A 243 12.38 11.10 6.37
CA VAL A 243 12.25 11.16 4.91
C VAL A 243 12.99 12.38 4.41
N LYS A 244 13.90 12.20 3.46
CA LYS A 244 14.68 13.26 2.83
C LYS A 244 14.52 13.18 1.31
N ASP A 245 14.18 14.31 0.69
CA ASP A 245 14.25 14.44 -0.76
C ASP A 245 15.72 14.42 -1.21
N LEU A 246 16.03 13.62 -2.23
CA LEU A 246 17.38 13.51 -2.78
C LEU A 246 17.56 14.57 -3.87
N GLY A 247 18.55 15.44 -3.68
CA GLY A 247 19.02 16.39 -4.70
C GLY A 247 20.16 15.82 -5.54
N ASN A 248 20.58 16.52 -6.59
CA ASN A 248 21.70 16.11 -7.45
C ASN A 248 23.05 15.99 -6.70
N GLU A 249 23.22 16.72 -5.59
CA GLU A 249 24.43 16.69 -4.77
C GLU A 249 24.50 15.49 -3.80
N ASP A 250 23.35 14.90 -3.45
CA ASP A 250 23.27 13.73 -2.57
C ASP A 250 23.66 12.41 -3.31
N ASP A 251 23.91 12.48 -4.62
CA ASP A 251 24.33 11.39 -5.53
C ASP A 251 25.85 11.11 -5.47
N ALA A 252 26.54 11.46 -4.38
CA ALA A 252 27.99 11.27 -4.20
C ALA A 252 28.48 9.82 -4.42
N VAL A 253 27.59 8.84 -4.29
CA VAL A 253 27.85 7.41 -4.56
C VAL A 253 28.11 7.13 -6.05
N ASN A 254 27.63 7.98 -6.97
CA ASN A 254 27.91 7.85 -8.40
C ASN A 254 29.19 8.60 -8.85
N GLN A 255 29.57 9.67 -8.14
CA GLN A 255 30.82 10.39 -8.39
C GLN A 255 32.06 9.59 -8.01
N LEU A 256 31.94 8.66 -7.05
CA LEU A 256 33.04 7.77 -6.65
C LEU A 256 33.18 6.53 -7.55
N ARG A 257 32.18 6.20 -8.37
CA ARG A 257 32.22 5.05 -9.31
C ARG A 257 32.66 5.43 -10.71
N SER A 258 32.58 6.70 -11.10
CA SER A 258 33.12 7.22 -12.37
C SER A 258 34.49 7.84 -12.12
N GLY A 259 35.51 6.99 -12.10
CA GLY A 259 36.90 7.43 -11.96
C GLY A 259 37.40 8.17 -13.20
N GLY A 260 37.94 9.38 -12.98
CA GLY A 260 39.00 9.97 -13.80
C GLY A 260 38.68 11.32 -14.45
N GLY A 261 39.12 12.42 -13.82
CA GLY A 261 39.26 13.70 -14.54
C GLY A 261 39.11 14.98 -13.72
N ASN A 262 40.22 15.45 -13.15
CA ASN A 262 40.64 16.83 -12.85
C ASN A 262 39.61 17.95 -12.50
N ARG A 263 39.71 18.36 -11.23
CA ARG A 263 39.60 19.66 -10.53
C ARG A 263 39.20 20.98 -11.26
N PHE A 264 38.49 21.78 -10.45
CA PHE A 264 38.37 23.26 -10.35
C PHE A 264 37.21 23.95 -11.07
N ALA A 265 36.19 24.34 -10.29
CA ALA A 265 35.40 25.55 -10.54
C ALA A 265 34.91 26.15 -9.21
N VAL A 266 35.39 27.35 -8.91
CA VAL A 266 34.91 28.26 -7.87
C VAL A 266 33.77 29.09 -8.48
N GLY A 267 32.61 29.19 -7.83
CA GLY A 267 31.57 30.14 -8.24
C GLY A 267 30.23 30.03 -7.50
N GLY A 268 30.00 30.97 -6.56
CA GLY A 268 28.77 31.76 -6.31
C GLY A 268 27.38 31.11 -6.13
N PRO A 269 26.49 31.70 -5.29
CA PRO A 269 25.26 31.06 -4.86
C PRO A 269 24.13 31.21 -5.89
N SER A 270 23.60 30.09 -6.38
CA SER A 270 22.32 30.03 -7.09
C SER A 270 21.37 29.06 -6.36
N LEU A 271 20.57 29.60 -5.43
CA LEU A 271 19.46 28.88 -4.82
C LEU A 271 18.28 28.81 -5.81
N GLN A 272 18.48 28.11 -6.91
CA GLN A 272 17.41 27.64 -7.77
C GLN A 272 17.04 26.26 -7.23
N ARG A 273 15.82 26.11 -6.68
CA ARG A 273 15.31 24.84 -6.13
C ARG A 273 15.43 23.76 -7.21
N GLN A 274 16.50 22.95 -7.13
CA GLN A 274 16.69 21.77 -7.95
C GLN A 274 15.61 20.76 -7.56
N GLY A 275 14.86 20.25 -8.54
CA GLY A 275 13.82 19.26 -8.31
C GLY A 275 14.39 18.00 -7.67
N ALA A 276 13.68 17.44 -6.70
CA ALA A 276 14.06 16.17 -6.09
C ALA A 276 14.13 15.08 -7.17
N ILE A 277 15.27 14.40 -7.28
CA ILE A 277 15.49 13.30 -8.23
C ILE A 277 15.07 11.95 -7.64
N GLY A 278 14.67 11.92 -6.38
CA GLY A 278 14.24 10.76 -5.65
C GLY A 278 14.01 11.07 -4.18
N GLN A 279 13.78 10.04 -3.38
CA GLN A 279 13.52 10.14 -1.96
C GLN A 279 14.31 9.06 -1.20
N ARG A 280 14.83 9.43 -0.03
CA ARG A 280 15.40 8.50 0.95
C ARG A 280 14.51 8.45 2.17
N GLU A 281 14.05 7.26 2.50
CA GLU A 281 13.35 6.93 3.74
C GLU A 281 14.32 6.19 4.66
N SER A 282 14.58 6.72 5.85
CA SER A 282 15.52 6.18 6.82
C SER A 282 14.77 5.67 8.06
N TRP A 283 14.87 4.38 8.34
CA TRP A 283 14.28 3.76 9.53
C TRP A 283 15.34 3.60 10.61
N TYR A 284 15.08 4.14 11.80
CA TYR A 284 15.99 4.09 12.94
C TYR A 284 15.45 3.14 14.00
N TYR A 285 16.30 2.24 14.47
CA TYR A 285 16.06 1.33 15.58
C TYR A 285 16.98 1.68 16.74
N ARG A 286 16.41 2.07 17.88
CA ARG A 286 17.13 2.43 19.10
C ARG A 286 17.22 1.24 20.09
N PRO A 287 18.02 1.34 21.17
CA PRO A 287 18.09 0.31 22.19
C PRO A 287 16.70 -0.10 22.68
N GLY A 288 16.46 -1.41 22.80
CA GLY A 288 15.15 -1.98 23.14
C GLY A 288 14.32 -2.43 21.93
N ARG A 289 14.62 -1.96 20.71
CA ARG A 289 14.06 -2.48 19.45
C ARG A 289 15.08 -3.27 18.61
N ILE A 290 16.35 -3.23 19.01
CA ILE A 290 17.44 -3.95 18.37
C ILE A 290 17.53 -5.36 18.98
N PRO A 291 17.58 -6.44 18.17
CA PRO A 291 17.76 -7.80 18.66
C PRO A 291 19.06 -7.98 19.46
N ALA A 292 19.02 -8.87 20.45
CA ALA A 292 20.20 -9.22 21.24
C ALA A 292 21.32 -9.80 20.35
N GLY A 293 22.56 -9.34 20.57
CA GLY A 293 23.74 -9.76 19.82
C GLY A 293 24.10 -8.86 18.62
N VAL A 294 23.30 -7.84 18.32
CA VAL A 294 23.67 -6.80 17.35
C VAL A 294 24.69 -5.86 18.02
N PRO A 295 25.85 -5.58 17.40
CA PRO A 295 26.92 -4.80 18.04
C PRO A 295 26.70 -3.28 17.98
N TYR A 296 25.59 -2.82 17.40
CA TYR A 296 25.31 -1.42 17.14
C TYR A 296 24.31 -0.86 18.16
N PRO A 297 24.58 0.30 18.77
CA PRO A 297 23.67 0.92 19.73
C PRO A 297 22.45 1.56 19.07
N GLU A 298 22.55 1.95 17.80
CA GLU A 298 21.46 2.38 16.94
C GLU A 298 21.66 1.72 15.59
N VAL A 299 20.58 1.30 14.92
CA VAL A 299 20.63 0.75 13.56
C VAL A 299 19.80 1.60 12.62
N ARG A 300 20.36 1.97 11.46
CA ARG A 300 19.68 2.70 10.39
C ARG A 300 19.51 1.84 9.14
N PHE A 301 18.28 1.75 8.63
CA PHE A 301 17.99 1.21 7.29
C PHE A 301 17.59 2.35 6.36
N ASP A 302 18.32 2.54 5.27
CA ASP A 302 17.99 3.54 4.25
C ASP A 302 17.32 2.86 3.05
N PHE A 303 16.16 3.37 2.64
CA PHE A 303 15.41 2.93 1.46
C PHE A 303 15.34 4.07 0.45
N ILE A 304 15.81 3.83 -0.77
CA ILE A 304 15.83 4.83 -1.84
C ILE A 304 14.73 4.53 -2.86
N THR A 305 13.93 5.55 -3.15
CA THR A 305 12.97 5.56 -4.27
C THR A 305 13.46 6.56 -5.30
N LYS A 306 13.78 6.09 -6.51
CA LYS A 306 14.28 6.93 -7.60
C LYS A 306 13.98 6.26 -8.94
N GLU A 307 13.63 7.07 -9.94
CA GLU A 307 13.39 6.58 -11.31
C GLU A 307 14.64 5.84 -11.83
N GLY A 308 14.46 4.66 -12.40
CA GLY A 308 15.56 3.78 -12.83
C GLY A 308 16.30 3.04 -11.71
N TYR A 309 16.16 3.44 -10.44
CA TYR A 309 16.76 2.74 -9.29
C TYR A 309 15.79 1.75 -8.64
N GLY A 310 14.50 2.08 -8.61
CA GLY A 310 13.44 1.28 -8.01
C GLY A 310 12.66 2.03 -6.94
N THR A 311 11.71 1.34 -6.31
CA THR A 311 10.89 1.88 -5.21
C THR A 311 11.34 1.27 -3.89
N SER A 312 11.73 2.13 -2.94
CA SER A 312 12.12 1.76 -1.58
C SER A 312 13.19 0.66 -1.51
N VAL A 313 14.23 0.78 -2.34
CA VAL A 313 15.36 -0.15 -2.40
C VAL A 313 16.30 0.12 -1.23
N MET A 314 16.51 -0.89 -0.39
CA MET A 314 17.35 -0.87 0.80
C MET A 314 18.83 -0.76 0.44
N GLN A 315 19.53 0.15 1.10
CA GLN A 315 20.98 0.26 1.04
C GLN A 315 21.61 -0.87 1.86
N LYS A 316 22.50 -1.64 1.22
CA LYS A 316 23.07 -2.89 1.77
C LYS A 316 24.42 -2.66 2.43
N ASP A 317 24.50 -1.61 3.25
CA ASP A 317 25.67 -1.35 4.07
C ASP A 317 25.84 -2.46 5.12
N SER A 318 27.05 -2.59 5.68
CA SER A 318 27.39 -3.68 6.61
C SER A 318 26.45 -3.74 7.82
N GLU A 319 26.10 -2.58 8.38
CA GLU A 319 25.27 -2.45 9.58
C GLU A 319 23.83 -3.03 9.39
N PRO A 320 23.03 -2.60 8.39
CA PRO A 320 21.75 -3.22 8.04
C PRO A 320 21.81 -4.74 7.83
N VAL A 321 22.81 -5.21 7.08
CA VAL A 321 22.93 -6.61 6.69
C VAL A 321 23.29 -7.48 7.90
N THR A 322 24.26 -7.06 8.71
CA THR A 322 24.60 -7.74 9.97
C THR A 322 23.41 -7.79 10.91
N THR A 323 22.67 -6.69 11.04
CA THR A 323 21.49 -6.63 11.91
C THR A 323 20.42 -7.63 11.49
N LEU A 324 20.09 -7.72 10.20
CA LEU A 324 19.12 -8.70 9.70
C LEU A 324 19.59 -10.15 9.87
N GLY A 325 20.89 -10.41 9.70
CA GLY A 325 21.49 -11.71 9.98
C GLY A 325 21.29 -12.13 11.44
N VAL A 326 21.66 -11.26 12.38
CA VAL A 326 21.51 -11.52 13.83
C VAL A 326 20.03 -11.66 14.22
N ALA A 327 19.15 -10.82 13.68
CA ALA A 327 17.70 -10.89 13.93
C ALA A 327 17.14 -12.25 13.51
N THR A 328 17.49 -12.70 12.30
CA THR A 328 17.08 -13.99 11.76
C THR A 328 17.62 -15.15 12.61
N ASP A 329 18.90 -15.08 12.98
CA ASP A 329 19.55 -16.12 13.79
C ASP A 329 19.08 -16.14 15.24
N ALA A 330 18.60 -15.03 15.78
CA ALA A 330 17.94 -14.99 17.09
C ALA A 330 16.64 -15.79 17.06
N VAL A 331 15.79 -15.59 16.03
CA VAL A 331 14.54 -16.38 15.86
C VAL A 331 14.83 -17.84 15.52
N ARG A 332 15.96 -18.14 14.86
CA ARG A 332 16.38 -19.54 14.68
C ARG A 332 16.96 -20.16 15.95
N ARG A 333 17.57 -19.38 16.85
CA ARG A 333 18.10 -19.94 18.11
C ARG A 333 17.00 -20.40 19.05
N THR A 334 15.81 -19.81 18.98
CA THR A 334 14.61 -20.37 19.61
C THR A 334 14.23 -21.76 19.10
N LEU A 335 14.69 -22.18 17.89
CA LEU A 335 14.55 -23.58 17.42
C LEU A 335 15.46 -24.58 18.17
N LYS A 336 16.45 -24.12 18.94
CA LYS A 336 17.46 -24.97 19.60
C LYS A 336 17.39 -24.91 21.13
N LEU A 337 16.20 -25.01 21.69
CA LEU A 337 16.00 -25.27 23.12
C LEU A 337 14.88 -26.29 23.36
N ASN A 338 15.18 -27.55 23.03
CA ASN A 338 15.28 -28.67 23.99
C ASN A 338 15.93 -29.87 23.29
#